data_AF-A0AAW6I0C7-F1
#
_entry.id   AF-A0AAW6I0C7-F1
#
_cell.length_a   1.000
_cell.length_b   1.000
_cell.length_c   1.000
_cell.angle_alpha   90.00
_cell.angle_beta   90.00
_cell.angle_gamma   90.00
#
_symmetry.space_group_name_H-M   'P 1'
#
loop_
_entity.id
_entity.type
_entity.pdbx_description
1 polymer ?
#
loop_
_entity_poly.entity_id
_entity_poly.type
_entity_poly.pdbx_seq_one_letter_code
_entity_poly.pdbx_strand_id
1 'polypeptide(L)'
;MNVYITKANASKIIKLIDFRKITIEGDMYIRNNIVLNAMFSKYEKKELLAYKKLMEEPESIMSEIYEKLLDEKKDTYWWIYEKHSSPAYHSEPGCPFLRSNFKNYRIPASIRFKGVQTAKGIESIEDKKLTEKEIRIVIENVRKYRIWWEQKGFKLLNDDKDLFLMHVNNKFQPDPRVRDIKEFEWANSGIEEVENSSLKAIEDDIDKLIKESGKYYYQSKKHIIILKKYAKWTSSVYKEDKSFPDNHTGYTDNEIRSLLKEYNESFKYPLKKLLKEYYRRKNNPDLAINETLISQLGFKPCGHCCKSKDLSEEEMMWIRLESGEFWDEEDLEIMIKSDEYNESQYWEDLHRHNNIN
;
A
#
# COMPACT_ATOMS: atom_id res chain seq x y z
N MET A 1 17.00 -7.20 -16.29
CA MET A 1 17.17 -5.73 -16.47
C MET A 1 16.88 -5.08 -15.13
N ASN A 2 17.54 -3.97 -14.80
CA ASN A 2 17.23 -3.23 -13.58
C ASN A 2 16.21 -2.14 -13.87
N VAL A 3 15.27 -1.98 -12.94
CA VAL A 3 14.24 -0.94 -12.92
C VAL A 3 14.23 -0.26 -11.56
N TYR A 4 13.67 0.94 -11.51
CA TYR A 4 13.72 1.84 -10.37
C TYR A 4 12.35 1.92 -9.71
N ILE A 5 12.32 1.98 -8.38
CA ILE A 5 11.10 2.16 -7.60
C ILE A 5 11.22 3.33 -6.63
N THR A 6 10.08 3.85 -6.18
CA THR A 6 10.06 4.91 -5.18
C THR A 6 10.39 4.36 -3.79
N LYS A 7 10.90 5.21 -2.88
CA LYS A 7 11.12 4.86 -1.45
C LYS A 7 9.82 4.38 -0.78
N ALA A 8 8.69 4.99 -1.16
CA ALA A 8 7.37 4.58 -0.67
C ALA A 8 7.04 3.15 -1.11
N ASN A 9 7.36 2.80 -2.36
CA ASN A 9 7.16 1.45 -2.87
C ASN A 9 8.12 0.44 -2.22
N ALA A 10 9.40 0.78 -2.01
CA ALA A 10 10.32 -0.07 -1.26
C ALA A 10 9.79 -0.36 0.16
N SER A 11 9.26 0.67 0.83
CA SER A 11 8.62 0.50 2.14
C SER A 11 7.32 -0.33 2.09
N LYS A 12 6.56 -0.29 1.00
CA LYS A 12 5.37 -1.13 0.80
C LYS A 12 5.76 -2.61 0.67
N ILE A 13 6.82 -2.93 -0.08
CA ILE A 13 7.33 -4.30 -0.21
C ILE A 13 7.58 -4.90 1.17
N ILE A 14 8.26 -4.16 2.06
CA ILE A 14 8.53 -4.63 3.42
C ILE A 14 7.26 -4.87 4.26
N LYS A 15 6.18 -4.09 4.02
CA LYS A 15 4.90 -4.27 4.72
C LYS A 15 4.13 -5.51 4.27
N LEU A 16 4.39 -6.01 3.08
CA LEU A 16 3.77 -7.24 2.58
C LEU A 16 4.35 -8.47 3.30
N ILE A 17 5.58 -8.38 3.82
CA ILE A 17 6.28 -9.49 4.47
C ILE A 17 5.54 -10.00 5.71
N ASP A 18 5.22 -11.29 5.73
CA ASP A 18 4.80 -11.97 6.95
C ASP A 18 6.02 -12.35 7.80
N PHE A 19 6.40 -11.44 8.71
CA PHE A 19 7.52 -11.63 9.64
C PHE A 19 7.36 -12.80 10.62
N ARG A 20 6.24 -13.52 10.63
CA ARG A 20 6.08 -14.77 11.41
C ARG A 20 6.71 -15.96 10.71
N LYS A 21 6.82 -15.92 9.37
CA LYS A 21 7.30 -17.03 8.54
C LYS A 21 8.80 -16.95 8.24
N ILE A 22 9.41 -15.80 8.51
CA ILE A 22 10.83 -15.56 8.20
C ILE A 22 11.64 -15.19 9.45
N THR A 23 12.90 -15.62 9.41
CA THR A 23 13.92 -15.28 10.41
C THR A 23 14.89 -14.29 9.78
N ILE A 24 14.91 -13.07 10.32
CA ILE A 24 15.87 -12.05 9.92
C ILE A 24 16.64 -11.64 11.16
N GLU A 25 17.94 -11.90 11.14
CA GLU A 25 18.89 -11.53 12.18
C GLU A 25 19.92 -10.54 11.64
N GLY A 26 20.58 -9.84 12.56
CA GLY A 26 21.60 -8.86 12.25
C GLY A 26 21.49 -7.59 13.07
N ASP A 27 22.49 -6.73 12.87
CA ASP A 27 22.60 -5.43 13.51
C ASP A 27 21.88 -4.37 12.69
N MET A 28 21.02 -3.59 13.38
CA MET A 28 20.32 -2.45 12.78
C MET A 28 21.28 -1.32 12.42
N TYR A 29 22.44 -1.20 13.07
CA TYR A 29 23.37 -0.12 12.78
C TYR A 29 24.81 -0.60 12.96
N ILE A 30 25.78 0.30 12.93
CA ILE A 30 27.19 -0.02 13.16
C ILE A 30 27.31 -0.70 14.52
N ARG A 31 27.66 -2.01 14.49
CA ARG A 31 27.73 -2.91 15.65
C ARG A 31 26.36 -3.14 16.32
N ASN A 32 26.31 -4.14 17.20
CA ASN A 32 25.12 -4.47 17.99
C ASN A 32 24.78 -3.36 19.01
N ASN A 33 24.10 -2.30 18.55
CA ASN A 33 23.80 -1.12 19.34
C ASN A 33 22.73 -1.40 20.41
N ILE A 34 23.13 -1.37 21.68
CA ILE A 34 22.27 -1.71 22.83
C ILE A 34 21.07 -0.77 22.93
N VAL A 35 21.23 0.53 22.64
CA VAL A 35 20.16 1.53 22.74
C VAL A 35 19.07 1.23 21.71
N LEU A 36 19.45 0.99 20.45
CA LEU A 36 18.48 0.65 19.40
C LEU A 36 17.73 -0.65 19.73
N ASN A 37 18.42 -1.67 20.26
CA ASN A 37 17.79 -2.94 20.68
C ASN A 37 16.83 -2.80 21.88
N ALA A 38 17.09 -1.83 22.76
CA ALA A 38 16.19 -1.50 23.87
C ALA A 38 14.97 -0.70 23.40
N MET A 39 15.16 0.18 22.41
CA MET A 39 14.17 1.12 21.88
C MET A 39 13.14 0.45 20.95
N PHE A 40 13.59 -0.33 19.98
CA PHE A 40 12.72 -0.92 18.97
C PHE A 40 12.09 -2.24 19.43
N SER A 41 10.82 -2.41 19.10
CA SER A 41 10.10 -3.68 19.24
C SER A 41 10.68 -4.74 18.30
N LYS A 42 10.37 -6.01 18.56
CA LYS A 42 10.77 -7.12 17.67
C LYS A 42 10.29 -6.90 16.24
N TYR A 43 9.07 -6.38 16.07
CA TYR A 43 8.49 -6.08 14.76
C TYR A 43 9.24 -4.94 14.07
N GLU A 44 9.48 -3.83 14.75
CA GLU A 44 10.22 -2.68 14.18
C GLU A 44 11.65 -3.07 13.78
N LYS A 45 12.32 -3.90 14.59
CA LYS A 45 13.65 -4.44 14.25
C LYS A 45 13.60 -5.31 13.00
N LYS A 46 12.64 -6.25 12.91
CA LYS A 46 12.47 -7.08 11.70
C LYS A 46 12.18 -6.23 10.45
N GLU A 47 11.34 -5.21 10.57
CA GLU A 47 11.05 -4.28 9.46
C GLU A 47 12.32 -3.54 8.99
N LEU A 48 13.13 -3.03 9.92
CA LEU A 48 14.38 -2.34 9.59
C LEU A 48 15.40 -3.27 8.94
N LEU A 49 15.58 -4.48 9.49
CA LEU A 49 16.51 -5.45 8.93
C LEU A 49 16.05 -6.01 7.58
N ALA A 50 14.75 -6.18 7.37
CA ALA A 50 14.21 -6.55 6.07
C ALA A 50 14.42 -5.44 5.04
N TYR A 51 14.19 -4.18 5.43
CA TYR A 51 14.52 -3.05 4.56
C TYR A 51 16.01 -3.00 4.23
N LYS A 52 16.89 -3.23 5.23
CA LYS A 52 18.33 -3.31 5.02
C LYS A 52 18.71 -4.40 4.01
N LYS A 53 18.21 -5.63 4.21
CA LYS A 53 18.42 -6.76 3.29
C LYS A 53 17.92 -6.45 1.89
N LEU A 54 16.76 -5.80 1.73
CA LEU A 54 16.25 -5.36 0.43
C LEU A 54 17.19 -4.38 -0.27
N MET A 55 17.92 -3.54 0.47
CA MET A 55 18.92 -2.65 -0.12
C MET A 55 20.26 -3.37 -0.41
N GLU A 56 20.58 -4.44 0.31
CA GLU A 56 21.84 -5.19 0.16
C GLU A 56 21.76 -6.24 -0.97
N GLU A 57 20.71 -7.06 -0.93
CA GLU A 57 20.49 -8.21 -1.82
C GLU A 57 18.99 -8.35 -2.13
N PRO A 58 18.42 -7.48 -2.99
CA PRO A 58 17.00 -7.49 -3.33
C PRO A 58 16.52 -8.88 -3.79
N GLU A 59 17.32 -9.57 -4.60
CA GLU A 59 16.99 -10.88 -5.16
C GLU A 59 16.80 -11.95 -4.08
N SER A 60 17.73 -12.01 -3.12
CA SER A 60 17.72 -13.00 -2.05
C SER A 60 16.47 -12.82 -1.18
N ILE A 61 16.25 -11.60 -0.68
CA ILE A 61 15.14 -11.35 0.24
C ILE A 61 13.79 -11.57 -0.46
N MET A 62 13.68 -11.19 -1.73
CA MET A 62 12.43 -11.35 -2.47
C MET A 62 12.09 -12.82 -2.67
N SER A 63 13.06 -13.67 -3.00
CA SER A 63 12.83 -15.11 -3.14
C SER A 63 12.27 -15.75 -1.85
N GLU A 64 12.79 -15.37 -0.68
CA GLU A 64 12.30 -15.84 0.63
C GLU A 64 10.87 -15.34 0.96
N ILE A 65 10.47 -14.18 0.44
CA ILE A 65 9.17 -13.53 0.72
C ILE A 65 8.09 -14.00 -0.26
N TYR A 66 8.48 -14.33 -1.50
CA TYR A 66 7.58 -14.41 -2.64
C TYR A 66 6.73 -15.68 -2.73
N GLU A 67 6.97 -16.68 -1.89
CA GLU A 67 6.17 -17.93 -1.93
C GLU A 67 4.66 -17.71 -1.66
N LYS A 68 4.19 -16.55 -1.16
CA LYS A 68 2.79 -16.51 -0.67
C LYS A 68 2.03 -15.19 -0.56
N LEU A 69 2.17 -14.24 -1.48
CA LEU A 69 1.39 -12.99 -1.41
C LEU A 69 0.81 -12.55 -2.76
N LEU A 70 -0.03 -13.40 -3.34
CA LEU A 70 -1.04 -13.01 -4.33
C LEU A 70 -2.38 -12.82 -3.62
N ASP A 71 -2.44 -11.99 -2.57
CA ASP A 71 -3.73 -11.42 -2.19
C ASP A 71 -3.97 -10.23 -3.12
N GLU A 72 -4.63 -10.49 -4.26
CA GLU A 72 -5.13 -9.45 -5.12
C GLU A 72 -5.93 -8.47 -4.26
N LYS A 73 -5.41 -7.24 -4.16
CA LYS A 73 -6.07 -6.20 -3.38
C LYS A 73 -7.44 -5.96 -4.01
N LYS A 74 -8.49 -6.48 -3.38
CA LYS A 74 -9.87 -6.36 -3.88
C LYS A 74 -10.24 -4.89 -4.02
N ASP A 75 -10.77 -4.53 -5.19
CA ASP A 75 -11.28 -3.20 -5.47
C ASP A 75 -12.46 -2.89 -4.52
N THR A 76 -12.33 -1.83 -3.74
CA THR A 76 -13.35 -1.33 -2.81
C THR A 76 -14.33 -0.38 -3.51
N TYR A 77 -14.07 -0.02 -4.76
CA TYR A 77 -14.88 0.83 -5.63
C TYR A 77 -15.10 2.26 -5.08
N TRP A 78 -14.20 2.74 -4.22
CA TRP A 78 -14.29 4.06 -3.58
C TRP A 78 -13.49 5.14 -4.29
N TRP A 79 -12.47 4.75 -5.04
CA TRP A 79 -11.47 5.62 -5.60
C TRP A 79 -11.40 5.44 -7.11
N ILE A 80 -10.96 6.48 -7.80
CA ILE A 80 -10.68 6.41 -9.23
C ILE A 80 -9.56 5.40 -9.50
N TYR A 81 -8.39 5.58 -8.86
CA TYR A 81 -7.20 4.76 -9.11
C TYR A 81 -7.06 3.66 -8.06
N GLU A 82 -7.90 2.62 -8.14
CA GLU A 82 -7.87 1.48 -7.22
C GLU A 82 -7.34 0.20 -7.88
N LYS A 83 -7.90 -0.20 -9.03
CA LYS A 83 -7.37 -1.26 -9.92
C LYS A 83 -6.00 -0.90 -10.53
N HIS A 84 -5.69 0.40 -10.59
CA HIS A 84 -4.39 0.97 -11.00
C HIS A 84 -3.51 1.37 -9.81
N SER A 85 -3.86 0.96 -8.58
CA SER A 85 -3.03 1.25 -7.39
C SER A 85 -1.84 0.30 -7.23
N SER A 86 -1.67 -0.66 -8.14
CA SER A 86 -0.44 -1.44 -8.26
C SER A 86 0.74 -0.47 -8.36
N PRO A 87 1.71 -0.54 -7.44
CA PRO A 87 2.85 0.36 -7.48
C PRO A 87 3.59 0.22 -8.81
N ALA A 88 4.06 1.35 -9.35
CA ALA A 88 4.79 1.36 -10.60
C ALA A 88 6.29 1.14 -10.38
N TYR A 89 6.94 0.50 -11.35
CA TYR A 89 8.40 0.53 -11.55
C TYR A 89 8.73 1.39 -12.77
N HIS A 90 9.95 1.91 -12.81
CA HIS A 90 10.41 2.86 -13.81
C HIS A 90 11.65 2.31 -14.51
N SER A 91 11.72 2.41 -15.84
CA SER A 91 12.92 2.08 -16.62
C SER A 91 14.00 3.16 -16.51
N GLU A 92 13.63 4.40 -16.19
CA GLU A 92 14.53 5.54 -16.15
C GLU A 92 14.59 6.18 -14.74
N PRO A 93 15.79 6.43 -14.19
CA PRO A 93 15.94 7.04 -12.87
C PRO A 93 15.57 8.53 -12.85
N GLY A 94 15.49 9.17 -14.03
CA GLY A 94 15.10 10.56 -14.21
C GLY A 94 13.59 10.78 -14.43
N CYS A 95 12.77 9.73 -14.38
CA CYS A 95 11.34 9.84 -14.66
C CYS A 95 10.67 10.86 -13.69
N PRO A 96 9.93 11.87 -14.18
CA PRO A 96 9.29 12.86 -13.31
C PRO A 96 8.27 12.23 -12.36
N PHE A 97 7.67 11.10 -12.75
CA PHE A 97 6.73 10.36 -11.91
C PHE A 97 7.40 9.51 -10.82
N LEU A 98 8.72 9.28 -10.89
CA LEU A 98 9.46 8.60 -9.82
C LEU A 98 9.53 9.48 -8.55
N ARG A 99 9.45 10.81 -8.70
CA ARG A 99 9.56 11.79 -7.61
C ARG A 99 8.25 12.52 -7.32
N SER A 100 7.23 12.41 -8.17
CA SER A 100 5.94 13.09 -7.97
C SER A 100 5.13 12.45 -6.86
N ASN A 101 4.38 13.25 -6.10
CA ASN A 101 3.36 12.70 -5.19
C ASN A 101 2.26 11.96 -5.95
N PHE A 102 1.64 10.98 -5.31
CA PHE A 102 0.50 10.27 -5.87
C PHE A 102 -0.80 10.91 -5.40
N LYS A 103 -1.59 11.43 -6.35
CA LYS A 103 -2.91 12.01 -6.08
C LYS A 103 -4.02 11.07 -6.54
N ASN A 104 -5.05 10.91 -5.72
CA ASN A 104 -6.22 10.11 -6.07
C ASN A 104 -7.51 10.79 -5.59
N TYR A 105 -8.63 10.36 -6.16
CA TYR A 105 -9.92 11.04 -6.07
C TYR A 105 -11.00 10.06 -5.66
N ARG A 106 -11.78 10.44 -4.66
CA ARG A 106 -12.90 9.62 -4.17
C ARG A 106 -14.06 9.76 -5.14
N ILE A 107 -14.64 8.63 -5.52
CA ILE A 107 -15.89 8.62 -6.28
C ILE A 107 -17.00 9.11 -5.36
N PRO A 108 -17.78 10.13 -5.77
CA PRO A 108 -18.87 10.63 -4.94
C PRO A 108 -19.87 9.53 -4.58
N ALA A 109 -20.26 9.46 -3.31
CA ALA A 109 -21.14 8.40 -2.83
C ALA A 109 -22.52 8.43 -3.53
N SER A 110 -23.01 9.62 -3.87
CA SER A 110 -24.26 9.83 -4.63
C SER A 110 -24.19 9.38 -6.09
N ILE A 111 -23.00 9.15 -6.64
CA ILE A 111 -22.79 8.50 -7.93
C ILE A 111 -22.62 6.99 -7.73
N ARG A 112 -21.74 6.60 -6.80
CA ARG A 112 -21.44 5.20 -6.49
C ARG A 112 -22.70 4.39 -6.18
N PHE A 113 -23.52 4.89 -5.27
CA PHE A 113 -24.73 4.21 -4.80
C PHE A 113 -26.00 4.63 -5.54
N LYS A 114 -25.87 5.28 -6.69
CA LYS A 114 -27.05 5.70 -7.47
C LYS A 114 -27.85 4.46 -7.90
N GLY A 115 -29.15 4.45 -7.59
CA GLY A 115 -30.04 3.32 -7.89
C GLY A 115 -30.00 2.18 -6.87
N VAL A 116 -29.19 2.29 -5.80
CA VAL A 116 -29.25 1.39 -4.63
C VAL A 116 -30.33 1.91 -3.68
N GLN A 117 -31.40 1.15 -3.47
CA GLN A 117 -32.53 1.58 -2.64
C GLN A 117 -32.20 1.45 -1.14
N THR A 118 -31.95 2.56 -0.44
CA THR A 118 -31.94 2.53 1.03
C THR A 118 -32.71 3.68 1.64
N ALA A 119 -33.69 3.35 2.50
CA ALA A 119 -34.50 4.28 3.30
C ALA A 119 -33.73 5.07 4.37
N LYS A 120 -32.39 5.09 4.34
CA LYS A 120 -31.51 5.87 5.24
C LYS A 120 -30.33 6.38 4.42
N GLY A 121 -29.90 7.61 4.69
CA GLY A 121 -28.99 8.39 3.85
C GLY A 121 -27.73 7.65 3.42
N ILE A 122 -27.23 8.04 2.23
CA ILE A 122 -26.08 7.44 1.51
C ILE A 122 -24.82 7.29 2.37
N GLU A 123 -24.65 8.13 3.39
CA GLU A 123 -23.51 8.09 4.33
C GLU A 123 -23.56 6.88 5.29
N SER A 124 -24.72 6.24 5.46
CA SER A 124 -24.90 5.05 6.33
C SER A 124 -24.72 3.71 5.59
N ILE A 125 -24.40 3.74 4.30
CA ILE A 125 -24.20 2.53 3.47
C ILE A 125 -22.82 1.89 3.74
N GLU A 126 -21.84 2.67 4.23
CA GLU A 126 -20.49 2.19 4.56
C GLU A 126 -20.49 1.00 5.55
N ASP A 127 -21.51 0.89 6.40
CA ASP A 127 -21.61 -0.11 7.47
C ASP A 127 -22.59 -1.27 7.16
N LYS A 128 -23.23 -1.29 5.99
CA LYS A 128 -24.24 -2.31 5.64
C LYS A 128 -23.72 -3.32 4.62
N LYS A 129 -24.16 -4.58 4.79
CA LYS A 129 -24.01 -5.62 3.76
C LYS A 129 -24.97 -5.32 2.61
N LEU A 130 -24.43 -4.97 1.46
CA LEU A 130 -25.17 -4.86 0.20
C LEU A 130 -25.59 -6.25 -0.30
N THR A 131 -26.71 -6.32 -0.99
CA THR A 131 -27.12 -7.51 -1.76
C THR A 131 -26.27 -7.65 -3.03
N GLU A 132 -26.22 -8.84 -3.63
CA GLU A 132 -25.48 -9.09 -4.88
C GLU A 132 -25.93 -8.16 -6.02
N LYS A 133 -27.24 -7.92 -6.13
CA LYS A 133 -27.81 -7.00 -7.13
C LYS A 133 -27.33 -5.56 -6.91
N GLU A 134 -27.28 -5.09 -5.66
CA GLU A 134 -26.79 -3.74 -5.34
C GLU A 134 -25.28 -3.62 -5.56
N ILE A 135 -24.53 -4.69 -5.29
CA ILE A 135 -23.09 -4.75 -5.59
C ILE A 135 -22.86 -4.59 -7.10
N ARG A 136 -23.64 -5.28 -7.95
CA ARG A 136 -23.56 -5.12 -9.42
C ARG A 136 -23.82 -3.67 -9.85
N ILE A 137 -24.85 -3.02 -9.29
CA ILE A 137 -25.16 -1.61 -9.56
C ILE A 137 -24.00 -0.69 -9.16
N VAL A 138 -23.42 -0.90 -7.97
CA VAL A 138 -22.27 -0.12 -7.51
C VAL A 138 -21.07 -0.28 -8.45
N ILE A 139 -20.77 -1.50 -8.86
CA ILE A 139 -19.67 -1.80 -9.79
C ILE A 139 -19.91 -1.07 -11.13
N GLU A 140 -21.11 -1.16 -11.68
CA GLU A 140 -21.46 -0.53 -12.96
C GLU A 140 -21.34 1.00 -12.92
N ASN A 141 -21.89 1.63 -11.87
CA ASN A 141 -21.78 3.07 -11.66
C ASN A 141 -20.31 3.53 -11.58
N VAL A 142 -19.49 2.79 -10.84
CA VAL A 142 -18.08 3.10 -10.65
C VAL A 142 -17.29 2.92 -11.93
N ARG A 143 -17.53 1.85 -12.70
CA ARG A 143 -16.92 1.63 -14.02
C ARG A 143 -17.25 2.78 -14.97
N LYS A 144 -18.53 3.16 -15.08
CA LYS A 144 -18.97 4.29 -15.91
C LYS A 144 -18.30 5.60 -15.52
N TYR A 145 -18.16 5.86 -14.22
CA TYR A 145 -17.51 7.07 -13.72
C TYR A 145 -16.01 7.07 -14.01
N ARG A 146 -15.31 5.94 -13.80
CA ARG A 146 -13.86 5.81 -14.07
C ARG A 146 -13.53 5.95 -15.56
N ILE A 147 -14.30 5.33 -16.46
CA ILE A 147 -14.12 5.48 -17.91
C ILE A 147 -14.25 6.95 -18.33
N TRP A 148 -15.29 7.63 -17.85
CA TRP A 148 -15.47 9.06 -18.14
C TRP A 148 -14.36 9.93 -17.53
N TRP A 149 -13.89 9.58 -16.33
CA TRP A 149 -12.82 10.28 -15.66
C TRP A 149 -11.54 10.30 -16.52
N GLU A 150 -11.14 9.14 -17.03
CA GLU A 150 -9.95 8.99 -17.88
C GLU A 150 -10.10 9.75 -19.21
N GLN A 151 -11.27 9.70 -19.83
CA GLN A 151 -11.51 10.34 -21.12
C GLN A 151 -11.60 11.87 -21.04
N LYS A 152 -12.19 12.41 -19.97
CA LYS A 152 -12.52 13.85 -19.89
C LYS A 152 -12.47 14.41 -18.47
N GLY A 153 -12.90 13.65 -17.47
CA GLY A 153 -13.08 14.16 -16.11
C GLY A 153 -11.81 14.73 -15.48
N PHE A 154 -10.67 14.06 -15.63
CA PHE A 154 -9.39 14.54 -15.07
C PHE A 154 -8.95 15.89 -15.65
N LYS A 155 -9.04 16.03 -16.98
CA LYS A 155 -8.70 17.27 -17.67
C LYS A 155 -9.61 18.42 -17.22
N LEU A 156 -10.93 18.20 -17.19
CA LEU A 156 -11.88 19.19 -16.71
C LEU A 156 -11.57 19.64 -15.28
N LEU A 157 -11.27 18.71 -14.37
CA LEU A 157 -10.98 19.05 -12.98
C LEU A 157 -9.75 19.97 -12.86
N ASN A 158 -8.71 19.71 -13.65
CA ASN A 158 -7.48 20.50 -13.63
C ASN A 158 -7.63 21.86 -14.34
N ASP A 159 -8.45 21.92 -15.39
CA ASP A 159 -8.66 23.14 -16.17
C ASP A 159 -9.65 24.09 -15.48
N ASP A 160 -10.80 23.58 -15.05
CA ASP A 160 -11.87 24.34 -14.40
C ASP A 160 -12.76 23.44 -13.53
N LYS A 161 -12.60 23.56 -12.21
CA LYS A 161 -13.32 22.77 -11.21
C LYS A 161 -14.83 22.98 -11.25
N ASP A 162 -15.32 24.19 -11.54
CA ASP A 162 -16.75 24.47 -11.60
C ASP A 162 -17.37 23.84 -12.84
N LEU A 163 -16.67 23.92 -13.98
CA LEU A 163 -17.05 23.24 -15.21
C LEU A 163 -17.06 21.71 -15.02
N PHE A 164 -16.07 21.16 -14.30
CA PHE A 164 -16.06 19.75 -13.90
C PHE A 164 -17.31 19.38 -13.09
N LEU A 165 -17.62 20.13 -12.02
CA LEU A 165 -18.79 19.86 -11.17
C LEU A 165 -20.11 19.97 -11.94
N MET A 166 -20.22 20.94 -12.84
CA MET A 166 -21.38 21.08 -13.73
C MET A 166 -21.53 19.84 -14.63
N HIS A 167 -20.45 19.40 -15.28
CA HIS A 167 -20.47 18.21 -16.12
C HIS A 167 -20.81 16.94 -15.35
N VAL A 168 -20.24 16.75 -14.16
CA VAL A 168 -20.55 15.61 -13.28
C VAL A 168 -22.03 15.59 -12.94
N ASN A 169 -22.57 16.72 -12.46
CA ASN A 169 -23.96 16.80 -12.05
C ASN A 169 -24.94 16.63 -13.21
N ASN A 170 -24.61 17.10 -14.41
CA ASN A 170 -25.45 16.94 -15.59
C ASN A 170 -25.39 15.52 -16.18
N LYS A 171 -24.19 14.92 -16.25
CA LYS A 171 -23.98 13.59 -16.86
C LYS A 171 -24.49 12.46 -15.96
N PHE A 172 -24.14 12.50 -14.68
CA PHE A 172 -24.44 11.39 -13.76
C PHE A 172 -25.71 11.63 -12.95
N GLN A 173 -26.26 12.85 -12.95
CA GLN A 173 -27.47 13.25 -12.21
C GLN A 173 -27.50 12.64 -10.79
N PRO A 174 -26.47 12.91 -9.95
CA PRO A 174 -26.40 12.37 -8.61
C PRO A 174 -27.41 13.05 -7.68
N ASP A 175 -27.93 12.29 -6.72
CA ASP A 175 -28.77 12.81 -5.65
C ASP A 175 -28.19 12.35 -4.28
N PRO A 176 -27.71 13.27 -3.43
CA PRO A 176 -27.60 14.71 -3.65
C PRO A 176 -26.55 15.09 -4.71
N ARG A 177 -26.69 16.31 -5.26
CA ARG A 177 -25.73 16.90 -6.20
C ARG A 177 -24.32 16.92 -5.60
N VAL A 178 -23.33 16.61 -6.43
CA VAL A 178 -21.92 16.66 -6.06
C VAL A 178 -21.47 18.11 -5.97
N ARG A 179 -21.08 18.55 -4.78
CA ARG A 179 -20.61 19.92 -4.52
C ARG A 179 -19.09 20.02 -4.50
N ASP A 180 -18.42 18.91 -4.24
CA ASP A 180 -16.97 18.84 -4.19
C ASP A 180 -16.49 17.41 -4.44
N ILE A 181 -15.22 17.25 -4.77
CA ILE A 181 -14.54 15.97 -4.90
C ILE A 181 -13.50 15.82 -3.79
N LYS A 182 -13.61 14.74 -3.00
CA LYS A 182 -12.60 14.43 -1.99
C LYS A 182 -11.35 13.91 -2.67
N GLU A 183 -10.25 14.61 -2.48
CA GLU A 183 -8.93 14.19 -2.94
C GLU A 183 -8.06 13.77 -1.76
N PHE A 184 -7.12 12.85 -2.01
CA PHE A 184 -5.99 12.66 -1.12
C PHE A 184 -4.71 12.64 -1.93
N GLU A 185 -3.64 13.08 -1.27
CA GLU A 185 -2.30 13.04 -1.79
C GLU A 185 -1.46 12.17 -0.87
N TRP A 186 -0.86 11.12 -1.45
CA TRP A 186 0.22 10.41 -0.81
C TRP A 186 1.52 11.06 -1.23
N ALA A 187 2.16 11.74 -0.28
CA ALA A 187 3.53 12.19 -0.44
C ALA A 187 4.39 10.97 -0.82
N ASN A 188 5.24 11.09 -1.84
CA ASN A 188 6.10 10.00 -2.30
C ASN A 188 7.32 9.79 -1.35
N SER A 189 7.11 10.03 -0.04
CA SER A 189 8.08 10.37 1.01
C SER A 189 8.81 11.69 0.66
N GLY A 190 8.41 12.85 1.20
CA GLY A 190 8.34 13.13 2.63
C GLY A 190 9.72 13.15 3.28
N ILE A 191 10.75 13.62 2.55
CA ILE A 191 12.14 13.94 2.96
C ILE A 191 12.80 14.62 1.73
N GLU A 192 12.46 15.87 1.41
CA GLU A 192 13.31 16.64 0.46
C GLU A 192 14.58 17.15 1.16
N GLU A 193 14.56 17.29 2.50
CA GLU A 193 15.70 17.84 3.25
C GLU A 193 16.89 16.87 3.43
N VAL A 194 16.66 15.55 3.54
CA VAL A 194 17.76 14.55 3.69
C VAL A 194 18.31 14.11 2.32
N GLU A 195 17.71 14.53 1.19
CA GLU A 195 18.23 14.14 -0.12
C GLU A 195 19.58 14.77 -0.46
N ASN A 196 19.92 15.89 0.18
CA ASN A 196 21.18 16.60 -0.02
C ASN A 196 22.27 16.26 1.02
N SER A 197 21.95 15.44 2.03
CA SER A 197 22.91 15.06 3.07
C SER A 197 23.86 13.95 2.59
N SER A 198 25.15 14.08 2.93
CA SER A 198 26.13 13.02 2.69
C SER A 198 25.85 11.79 3.58
N LEU A 199 26.36 10.62 3.19
CA LEU A 199 26.24 9.41 4.02
C LEU A 199 26.81 9.64 5.43
N LYS A 200 27.91 10.40 5.53
CA LYS A 200 28.54 10.75 6.79
C LYS A 200 27.64 11.65 7.65
N ALA A 201 26.96 12.61 7.05
CA ALA A 201 26.00 13.46 7.77
C ALA A 201 24.82 12.63 8.33
N ILE A 202 24.33 11.64 7.57
CA ILE A 202 23.28 10.72 8.05
C ILE A 202 23.79 9.89 9.24
N GLU A 203 25.02 9.38 9.18
CA GLU A 203 25.63 8.66 10.32
C GLU A 203 25.75 9.55 11.56
N ASP A 204 26.21 10.79 11.40
CA ASP A 204 26.37 11.74 12.49
C ASP A 204 25.01 12.10 13.12
N ASP A 205 23.95 12.25 12.31
CA ASP A 205 22.58 12.47 12.78
C ASP A 205 22.01 11.26 13.53
N ILE A 206 22.28 10.04 13.06
CA ILE A 206 21.91 8.80 13.77
C ILE A 206 22.59 8.75 15.13
N ASP A 207 23.91 8.96 15.17
CA ASP A 207 24.71 8.91 16.39
C ASP A 207 24.27 9.99 17.40
N LYS A 208 23.97 11.19 16.90
CA LYS A 208 23.42 12.29 17.69
C LYS A 208 22.07 11.91 18.31
N LEU A 209 21.12 11.41 17.52
CA LEU A 209 19.80 11.02 18.02
C LEU A 209 19.87 9.85 19.01
N ILE A 210 20.76 8.87 18.79
CA ILE A 210 21.01 7.80 19.76
C ILE A 210 21.47 8.40 21.09
N LYS A 211 22.43 9.32 21.06
CA LYS A 211 22.96 9.99 22.26
C LYS A 211 21.88 10.83 22.97
N GLU A 212 21.09 11.58 22.22
CA GLU A 212 19.99 12.40 22.76
C GLU A 212 18.88 11.55 23.36
N SER A 213 18.52 10.43 22.71
CA SER A 213 17.54 9.48 23.26
C SER A 213 18.03 8.87 24.58
N GLY A 214 19.34 8.65 24.72
CA GLY A 214 19.95 8.21 25.97
C GLY A 214 19.86 9.28 27.07
N LYS A 215 20.12 10.55 26.73
CA LYS A 215 19.93 11.67 27.66
C LYS A 215 18.48 11.79 28.12
N TYR A 216 17.53 11.67 27.20
CA TYR A 216 16.09 11.69 27.50
C TYR A 216 15.69 10.55 28.45
N TYR A 217 16.25 9.35 28.24
CA TYR A 217 16.01 8.21 29.14
C TYR A 217 16.42 8.51 30.59
N TYR A 218 17.55 9.18 30.80
CA TYR A 218 18.06 9.55 32.13
C TYR A 218 17.56 10.91 32.63
N GLN A 219 16.67 11.59 31.90
CA GLN A 219 16.23 12.95 32.22
C GLN A 219 15.50 13.03 33.57
N SER A 220 14.72 12.00 33.93
CA SER A 220 14.11 11.91 35.25
C SER A 220 13.76 10.48 35.64
N LYS A 221 13.45 10.24 36.93
CA LYS A 221 12.99 8.93 37.42
C LYS A 221 11.77 8.43 36.64
N LYS A 222 10.86 9.33 36.26
CA LYS A 222 9.67 9.04 35.44
C LYS A 222 10.06 8.44 34.09
N HIS A 223 11.01 9.05 33.39
CA HIS A 223 11.50 8.56 32.09
C HIS A 223 12.08 7.16 32.20
N ILE A 224 12.96 6.94 33.19
CA ILE A 224 13.59 5.63 33.42
C ILE A 224 12.53 4.55 33.66
N ILE A 225 11.60 4.78 34.60
CA ILE A 225 10.59 3.79 34.98
C ILE A 225 9.68 3.46 33.78
N ILE A 226 9.19 4.49 33.08
CA ILE A 226 8.26 4.31 31.96
C ILE A 226 8.95 3.66 30.76
N LEU A 227 10.09 4.18 30.32
CA LEU A 227 10.77 3.70 29.12
C LEU A 227 11.37 2.31 29.31
N LYS A 228 11.90 1.99 30.49
CA LYS A 228 12.40 0.64 30.79
C LYS A 228 11.33 -0.43 30.58
N LYS A 229 10.06 -0.11 30.87
CA LYS A 229 8.94 -1.04 30.73
C LYS A 229 8.24 -0.96 29.37
N TYR A 230 8.04 0.25 28.84
CA TYR A 230 7.11 0.49 27.74
C TYR A 230 7.74 1.11 26.47
N ALA A 231 9.05 1.32 26.37
CA ALA A 231 9.67 1.93 25.16
C ALA A 231 9.36 1.18 23.85
N LYS A 232 9.08 -0.14 23.93
CA LYS A 232 8.72 -0.99 22.79
C LYS A 232 7.23 -0.96 22.44
N TRP A 233 6.41 -0.27 23.22
CA TRP A 233 4.95 -0.26 23.13
C TRP A 233 4.39 1.03 22.50
N THR A 234 5.22 1.77 21.76
CA THR A 234 4.82 3.05 21.15
C THR A 234 3.66 2.92 20.14
N SER A 235 3.41 1.74 19.59
CA SER A 235 2.24 1.48 18.73
C SER A 235 0.91 1.48 19.50
N SER A 236 0.92 1.20 20.81
CA SER A 236 -0.27 1.22 21.67
C SER A 236 -0.70 2.64 22.06
N VAL A 237 0.21 3.61 21.93
CA VAL A 237 -0.01 5.03 22.28
C VAL A 237 -1.14 5.67 21.47
N TYR A 238 -1.35 5.22 20.24
CA TYR A 238 -2.35 5.76 19.32
C TYR A 238 -3.71 5.06 19.41
N LYS A 239 -3.88 4.15 20.39
CA LYS A 239 -5.14 3.45 20.65
C LYS A 239 -5.68 3.94 21.99
N GLU A 240 -6.60 4.89 21.95
CA GLU A 240 -7.14 5.56 23.16
C GLU A 240 -7.82 4.57 24.09
N ASP A 241 -8.50 3.56 23.54
CA ASP A 241 -9.26 2.55 24.31
C ASP A 241 -8.39 1.47 24.97
N LYS A 242 -7.07 1.47 24.76
CA LYS A 242 -6.18 0.45 25.33
C LYS A 242 -5.48 0.95 26.58
N SER A 243 -5.83 0.34 27.71
CA SER A 243 -5.04 0.48 28.95
C SER A 243 -3.69 -0.22 28.83
N PHE A 244 -2.71 0.22 29.63
CA PHE A 244 -1.43 -0.47 29.74
C PHE A 244 -1.58 -1.64 30.73
N PRO A 245 -1.53 -2.91 30.28
CA PRO A 245 -1.69 -4.04 31.18
C PRO A 245 -0.61 -4.06 32.26
N ASP A 246 -1.00 -4.47 33.46
CA ASP A 246 -0.14 -4.63 34.64
C ASP A 246 0.70 -3.38 34.97
N ASN A 247 0.10 -2.19 34.91
CA ASN A 247 0.77 -0.92 35.18
C ASN A 247 1.12 -0.74 36.68
N HIS A 248 2.28 -1.25 37.08
CA HIS A 248 2.90 -1.02 38.39
C HIS A 248 3.95 0.10 38.40
N THR A 249 3.87 1.06 37.47
CA THR A 249 4.89 2.12 37.36
C THR A 249 4.68 3.29 38.33
N GLY A 250 3.49 3.39 38.93
CA GLY A 250 3.09 4.54 39.74
C GLY A 250 2.67 5.76 38.91
N TYR A 251 2.58 5.64 37.59
CA TYR A 251 2.10 6.70 36.68
C TYR A 251 0.80 6.31 36.00
N THR A 252 -0.03 7.30 35.70
CA THR A 252 -1.29 7.10 34.98
C THR A 252 -1.05 6.71 33.52
N ASP A 253 -2.02 6.02 32.91
CA ASP A 253 -1.94 5.62 31.50
C ASP A 253 -1.78 6.83 30.57
N ASN A 254 -2.38 7.97 30.92
CA ASN A 254 -2.23 9.23 30.18
C ASN A 254 -0.80 9.77 30.24
N GLU A 255 -0.15 9.71 31.40
CA GLU A 255 1.24 10.12 31.55
C GLU A 255 2.20 9.21 30.78
N ILE A 256 1.96 7.89 30.81
CA ILE A 256 2.73 6.92 30.04
C ILE A 256 2.55 7.19 28.54
N ARG A 257 1.30 7.36 28.09
CA ARG A 257 0.97 7.63 26.69
C ARG A 257 1.63 8.91 26.19
N SER A 258 1.54 10.00 26.95
CA SER A 258 2.14 11.28 26.60
C SER A 258 3.66 11.18 26.45
N LEU A 259 4.35 10.54 27.41
CA LEU A 259 5.81 10.37 27.35
C LEU A 259 6.22 9.48 26.17
N LEU A 260 5.52 8.36 25.97
CA LEU A 260 5.82 7.46 24.85
C LEU A 260 5.55 8.10 23.48
N LYS A 261 4.54 8.99 23.39
CA LYS A 261 4.27 9.77 22.17
C LYS A 261 5.44 10.70 21.85
N GLU A 262 5.88 11.49 22.84
CA GLU A 262 7.02 12.39 22.72
C GLU A 262 8.29 11.62 22.35
N TYR A 263 8.56 10.50 23.03
CA TYR A 263 9.72 9.63 22.74
C TYR A 263 9.68 9.06 21.32
N ASN A 264 8.49 8.67 20.84
CA ASN A 264 8.30 8.14 19.50
C ASN A 264 8.54 9.21 18.43
N GLU A 265 7.95 10.39 18.61
CA GLU A 265 8.01 11.51 17.66
C GLU A 265 9.41 12.15 17.61
N SER A 266 10.07 12.27 18.76
CA SER A 266 11.38 12.93 18.87
C SER A 266 12.55 12.03 18.50
N PHE A 267 12.46 10.70 18.73
CA PHE A 267 13.59 9.80 18.57
C PHE A 267 13.29 8.60 17.68
N LYS A 268 12.30 7.76 18.01
CA LYS A 268 12.09 6.48 17.29
C LYS A 268 11.78 6.70 15.81
N TYR A 269 10.86 7.62 15.51
CA TYR A 269 10.42 7.88 14.15
C TYR A 269 11.51 8.54 13.29
N PRO A 270 12.21 9.60 13.77
CA PRO A 270 13.39 10.12 13.09
C PRO A 270 14.50 9.08 12.87
N LEU A 271 14.85 8.29 13.90
CA LEU A 271 15.87 7.23 13.77
C LEU A 271 15.48 6.17 12.74
N LYS A 272 14.22 5.73 12.73
CA LYS A 272 13.74 4.77 11.75
C LYS A 272 13.86 5.29 10.32
N LYS A 273 13.58 6.59 10.11
CA LYS A 273 13.75 7.26 8.81
C LYS A 273 15.23 7.31 8.39
N LEU A 274 16.10 7.78 9.28
CA LEU A 274 17.54 7.90 9.01
C LEU A 274 18.19 6.54 8.76
N LEU A 275 17.83 5.49 9.52
CA LEU A 275 18.35 4.14 9.30
C LEU A 275 17.97 3.59 7.93
N LYS A 276 16.72 3.76 7.48
CA LYS A 276 16.28 3.35 6.14
C LYS A 276 17.04 4.11 5.05
N GLU A 277 17.26 5.40 5.24
CA GLU A 277 18.02 6.24 4.31
C GLU A 277 19.51 5.86 4.29
N TYR A 278 20.11 5.57 5.44
CA TYR A 278 21.47 5.05 5.56
C TYR A 278 21.64 3.74 4.79
N TYR A 279 20.74 2.75 4.97
CA TYR A 279 20.82 1.49 4.22
C TYR A 279 20.70 1.71 2.71
N ARG A 280 19.77 2.58 2.27
CA ARG A 280 19.58 2.91 0.86
C ARG A 280 20.85 3.54 0.29
N ARG A 281 21.34 4.62 0.89
CA ARG A 281 22.52 5.37 0.41
C ARG A 281 23.78 4.53 0.38
N LYS A 282 23.91 3.60 1.33
CA LYS A 282 25.08 2.74 1.43
C LYS A 282 25.05 1.60 0.42
N ASN A 283 23.89 0.98 0.21
CA ASN A 283 23.81 -0.31 -0.46
C ASN A 283 23.04 -0.27 -1.80
N ASN A 284 21.99 0.56 -1.92
CA ASN A 284 21.22 0.71 -3.17
C ASN A 284 20.70 2.15 -3.34
N PRO A 285 21.58 3.11 -3.72
CA PRO A 285 21.22 4.53 -3.80
C PRO A 285 20.08 4.78 -4.78
N ASP A 286 20.04 4.08 -5.90
CA ASP A 286 19.05 4.36 -6.95
C ASP A 286 17.76 3.57 -6.78
N LEU A 287 17.66 2.69 -5.77
CA LEU A 287 16.56 1.74 -5.61
C LEU A 287 16.34 0.89 -6.87
N ALA A 288 17.45 0.48 -7.47
CA ALA A 288 17.45 -0.42 -8.61
C ALA A 288 17.13 -1.84 -8.16
N ILE A 289 16.17 -2.47 -8.82
CA ILE A 289 15.71 -3.83 -8.55
C ILE A 289 15.54 -4.55 -9.89
N ASN A 290 15.71 -5.87 -9.90
CA ASN A 290 15.45 -6.67 -11.09
C ASN A 290 13.98 -6.58 -11.55
N GLU A 291 13.77 -6.34 -12.84
CA GLU A 291 12.46 -6.23 -13.48
C GLU A 291 11.59 -7.49 -13.32
N THR A 292 12.16 -8.69 -13.46
CA THR A 292 11.38 -9.93 -13.36
C THR A 292 10.82 -10.09 -11.95
N LEU A 293 11.63 -9.76 -10.94
CA LEU A 293 11.26 -9.81 -9.54
C LEU A 293 10.19 -8.78 -9.16
N ILE A 294 10.32 -7.54 -9.65
CA ILE A 294 9.33 -6.50 -9.34
C ILE A 294 8.00 -6.78 -10.04
N SER A 295 8.04 -7.29 -11.27
CA SER A 295 6.85 -7.67 -12.03
C SER A 295 6.12 -8.83 -11.37
N GLN A 296 6.87 -9.80 -10.85
CA GLN A 296 6.36 -10.85 -9.97
C GLN A 296 5.62 -10.28 -8.75
N LEU A 297 6.14 -9.24 -8.08
CA LEU A 297 5.43 -8.55 -6.99
C LEU A 297 4.13 -7.81 -7.40
N GLY A 298 3.71 -7.91 -8.66
CA GLY A 298 2.50 -7.25 -9.17
C GLY A 298 2.67 -5.76 -9.40
N PHE A 299 3.92 -5.28 -9.48
CA PHE A 299 4.19 -3.90 -9.89
C PHE A 299 3.98 -3.75 -11.40
N LYS A 300 3.47 -2.60 -11.80
CA LYS A 300 3.22 -2.29 -13.22
C LYS A 300 4.33 -1.41 -13.79
N PRO A 301 4.63 -1.52 -15.09
CA PRO A 301 5.52 -0.56 -15.75
C PRO A 301 4.93 0.86 -15.68
N CYS A 302 5.79 1.86 -15.45
CA CYS A 302 5.40 3.25 -15.50
C CYS A 302 4.97 3.63 -16.92
N GLY A 303 3.74 4.12 -17.07
CA GLY A 303 3.21 4.57 -18.35
C GLY A 303 3.88 5.81 -18.98
N HIS A 304 4.93 6.36 -18.36
CA HIS A 304 5.73 7.44 -18.94
C HIS A 304 7.08 6.94 -19.45
N CYS A 305 7.93 6.40 -18.58
CA CYS A 305 9.30 6.03 -18.97
C CYS A 305 9.39 4.60 -19.51
N CYS A 306 8.48 3.71 -19.12
CA CYS A 306 8.45 2.34 -19.63
C CYS A 306 7.65 2.23 -20.95
N LYS A 307 7.30 3.35 -21.57
CA LYS A 307 6.69 3.38 -22.91
C LYS A 307 7.75 3.11 -23.97
N SER A 308 8.04 1.83 -24.17
CA SER A 308 8.46 1.29 -25.46
C SER A 308 7.87 -0.11 -25.62
N LYS A 309 6.56 -0.11 -25.87
CA LYS A 309 5.76 -1.08 -26.63
C LYS A 309 4.32 -0.62 -26.43
N ASP A 310 3.81 0.15 -27.39
CA ASP A 310 2.37 0.21 -27.57
C ASP A 310 1.93 -1.25 -27.67
N LEU A 311 1.19 -1.74 -26.67
CA LEU A 311 0.52 -3.03 -26.79
C LEU A 311 -0.33 -2.92 -28.06
N SER A 312 -0.18 -3.86 -28.98
CA SER A 312 -0.97 -3.84 -30.21
C SER A 312 -2.46 -3.86 -29.82
N GLU A 313 -3.35 -3.37 -30.69
CA GLU A 313 -4.79 -3.48 -30.45
C GLU A 313 -5.21 -4.93 -30.19
N GLU A 314 -4.50 -5.92 -30.77
CA GLU A 314 -4.68 -7.34 -30.48
C GLU A 314 -4.31 -7.70 -29.04
N GLU A 315 -3.18 -7.23 -28.51
CA GLU A 315 -2.77 -7.50 -27.12
C GLU A 315 -3.72 -6.83 -26.12
N MET A 316 -4.21 -5.63 -26.43
CA MET A 316 -5.27 -4.98 -25.65
C MET A 316 -6.60 -5.72 -25.74
N MET A 317 -6.93 -6.31 -26.89
CA MET A 317 -8.13 -7.12 -27.09
C MET A 317 -8.05 -8.43 -26.29
N TRP A 318 -6.91 -9.11 -26.27
CA TRP A 318 -6.67 -10.32 -25.48
C TRP A 318 -6.79 -10.06 -23.97
N ILE A 319 -6.22 -8.96 -23.46
CA ILE A 319 -6.36 -8.58 -22.05
C ILE A 319 -7.83 -8.28 -21.69
N ARG A 320 -8.59 -7.64 -22.59
CA ARG A 320 -10.03 -7.39 -22.40
C ARG A 320 -10.85 -8.68 -22.39
N LEU A 321 -10.51 -9.63 -23.27
CA LEU A 321 -11.13 -10.96 -23.35
C LEU A 321 -10.84 -11.81 -22.10
N GLU A 322 -9.59 -11.88 -21.64
CA GLU A 322 -9.18 -12.61 -20.43
C GLU A 322 -9.76 -12.00 -19.15
N SER A 323 -9.95 -10.68 -19.12
CA SER A 323 -10.52 -9.99 -17.96
C SER A 323 -12.05 -10.09 -17.84
N GLY A 324 -12.71 -10.80 -18.78
CA GLY A 324 -14.15 -10.99 -18.77
C GLY A 324 -14.95 -9.72 -19.13
N GLU A 325 -14.31 -8.71 -19.73
CA GLU A 325 -14.91 -7.38 -19.89
C GLU A 325 -15.98 -7.31 -20.99
N PHE A 326 -16.05 -8.33 -21.85
CA PHE A 326 -16.95 -8.40 -23.02
C PHE A 326 -18.03 -9.49 -22.94
N TRP A 327 -17.97 -10.36 -21.94
CA TRP A 327 -18.91 -11.47 -21.78
C TRP A 327 -20.00 -11.05 -20.80
N ASP A 328 -21.27 -11.15 -21.21
CA ASP A 328 -22.37 -10.97 -20.28
C ASP A 328 -22.47 -12.17 -19.31
N GLU A 329 -23.16 -11.98 -18.19
CA GLU A 329 -23.27 -13.04 -17.17
C GLU A 329 -23.99 -14.29 -17.68
N GLU A 330 -24.80 -14.18 -18.73
CA GLU A 330 -25.58 -15.28 -19.30
C GLU A 330 -24.69 -16.15 -20.22
N ASP A 331 -23.83 -15.53 -21.03
CA ASP A 331 -22.82 -16.20 -21.85
C ASP A 331 -21.78 -16.96 -21.00
N LEU A 332 -21.30 -16.34 -19.91
CA LEU A 332 -20.39 -16.98 -18.97
C LEU A 332 -21.05 -18.20 -18.29
N GLU A 333 -22.33 -18.10 -17.93
CA GLU A 333 -23.06 -19.19 -17.30
C GLU A 333 -23.34 -20.34 -18.29
N ILE A 334 -23.59 -20.04 -19.57
CA ILE A 334 -23.71 -21.04 -20.64
C ILE A 334 -22.38 -21.76 -20.87
N MET A 335 -21.27 -21.02 -20.92
CA MET A 335 -19.94 -21.60 -21.13
C MET A 335 -19.51 -22.50 -19.96
N ILE A 336 -19.72 -22.05 -18.71
CA ILE A 336 -19.42 -22.85 -17.51
C ILE A 336 -20.29 -24.12 -17.48
N LYS A 337 -21.60 -24.02 -17.78
CA LYS A 337 -22.48 -25.20 -17.88
C LYS A 337 -22.06 -26.15 -18.99
N SER A 338 -21.51 -25.64 -20.09
CA SER A 338 -20.97 -26.48 -21.17
C SER A 338 -19.70 -27.21 -20.74
N ASP A 339 -18.86 -26.58 -19.93
CA ASP A 339 -17.64 -27.17 -19.39
C ASP A 339 -17.94 -28.24 -18.33
N GLU A 340 -18.91 -28.00 -17.43
CA GLU A 340 -19.40 -29.00 -16.47
C GLU A 340 -20.02 -30.22 -17.17
N TYR A 341 -20.74 -30.03 -18.27
CA TYR A 341 -21.28 -31.11 -19.10
C TYR A 341 -20.18 -31.89 -19.84
N ASN A 342 -19.17 -31.20 -20.37
CA ASN A 342 -18.02 -31.83 -21.03
C ASN A 342 -17.16 -32.62 -20.03
N GLU A 343 -16.97 -32.10 -18.82
CA GLU A 343 -16.27 -32.78 -17.74
C GLU A 343 -17.05 -34.03 -17.28
N SER A 344 -18.38 -33.95 -17.15
CA SER A 344 -19.19 -35.12 -16.81
C SER A 344 -19.14 -36.19 -17.92
N GLN A 345 -19.17 -35.80 -19.19
CA GLN A 345 -19.00 -36.73 -20.31
C GLN A 345 -17.63 -37.40 -20.31
N TYR A 346 -16.56 -36.64 -20.06
CA TYR A 346 -15.20 -37.16 -19.97
C TYR A 346 -15.08 -38.22 -18.87
N TRP A 347 -15.65 -37.97 -17.68
CA TRP A 347 -15.63 -38.95 -16.58
C TRP A 347 -16.52 -40.18 -16.86
N GLU A 348 -17.67 -40.03 -17.50
CA GLU A 348 -18.51 -41.15 -17.94
C GLU A 348 -17.81 -42.04 -18.99
N ASP A 349 -17.09 -41.43 -19.93
CA ASP A 349 -16.32 -42.15 -20.95
C ASP A 349 -15.08 -42.84 -20.39
N LEU A 350 -14.41 -42.21 -19.41
CA LEU A 350 -13.33 -42.81 -18.64
C LEU A 350 -13.83 -44.01 -17.82
N HIS A 351 -15.01 -43.91 -17.21
CA HIS A 351 -15.65 -45.01 -16.49
C HIS A 351 -16.11 -46.15 -17.42
N ARG A 352 -16.57 -45.84 -18.64
CA ARG A 352 -16.87 -46.84 -19.66
C ARG A 352 -15.61 -47.57 -20.14
N HIS A 353 -14.50 -46.86 -20.35
CA HIS A 353 -13.23 -47.48 -20.73
C HIS A 353 -12.62 -48.34 -19.62
N ASN A 354 -12.75 -47.93 -18.35
CA ASN A 354 -12.24 -48.68 -17.20
C ASN A 354 -13.10 -49.91 -16.80
N ASN A 355 -14.31 -50.05 -17.33
CA ASN A 355 -15.20 -51.20 -17.10
C ASN A 355 -15.21 -52.22 -18.28
N ILE A 356 -14.34 -52.04 -19.29
CA ILE A 356 -14.20 -52.94 -20.45
C ILE A 356 -12.91 -53.80 -20.36
N ASN A 357 -12.18 -53.76 -19.25
CA ASN A 357 -11.06 -54.68 -18.96
C ASN A 357 -11.43 -55.76 -17.95
#